data_AF-A0A4S0JJN5-F1
#
_entry.id   AF-A0A4S0JJN5-F1
#
_cell.length_a   1.000
_cell.length_b   1.000
_cell.length_c   1.000
_cell.angle_alpha   90.00
_cell.angle_beta   90.00
_cell.angle_gamma   90.00
#
_symmetry.space_group_name_H-M   'P 1'
#
loop_
_entity.id
_entity.type
_entity.pdbx_description
1 polymer ?
#
loop_
_entity_poly.entity_id
_entity_poly.type
_entity_poly.pdbx_seq_one_letter_code
_entity_poly.pdbx_strand_id
1 'polypeptide(L)'
;MIRLDPATANPAPPIVPSWALAAGDGPSDADAAFRAGAALASLDTLARAHYAWAGAWRQRLALKCAAASMRLAGRAEDAAALRDAWQLCPAGA
;
A
#
# COMPACT_ATOMS: atom_id res chain seq x y z
N MET A 1 -25.90 -12.55 -1.62
CA MET A 1 -25.18 -12.17 -0.38
C MET A 1 -23.90 -12.97 -0.32
N ILE A 2 -22.74 -12.34 -0.54
CA ILE A 2 -21.44 -13.01 -0.33
C ILE A 2 -21.26 -13.12 1.18
N ARG A 3 -21.36 -14.33 1.74
CA ARG A 3 -20.93 -14.55 3.13
C ARG A 3 -19.41 -14.54 3.16
N LEU A 4 -18.84 -13.59 3.89
CA LEU A 4 -17.42 -13.61 4.26
C LEU A 4 -17.32 -14.44 5.53
N ASP A 5 -16.56 -15.54 5.49
CA ASP A 5 -16.26 -16.29 6.71
C ASP A 5 -15.37 -15.45 7.63
N PRO A 6 -15.77 -15.21 8.89
CA PRO A 6 -15.05 -14.32 9.81
C PRO A 6 -13.61 -14.78 10.08
N ALA A 7 -13.34 -16.09 9.99
CA ALA A 7 -12.00 -16.65 10.10
C ALA A 7 -11.06 -16.25 8.95
N THR A 8 -11.60 -15.90 7.78
CA THR A 8 -10.83 -15.32 6.65
C THR A 8 -10.82 -13.79 6.65
N ALA A 9 -11.65 -13.15 7.46
CA ALA A 9 -11.86 -11.71 7.45
C ALA A 9 -10.83 -10.94 8.27
N ASN A 10 -10.20 -11.55 9.29
CA ASN A 10 -9.31 -10.83 10.19
C ASN A 10 -8.15 -11.70 10.72
N PRO A 11 -7.12 -11.99 9.89
CA PRO A 11 -5.88 -12.55 10.41
C PRO A 11 -5.25 -11.55 11.40
N ALA A 12 -4.71 -12.04 12.51
CA ALA A 12 -3.96 -11.19 13.43
C ALA A 12 -2.78 -10.53 12.67
N PRO A 13 -2.55 -9.22 12.84
CA PRO A 13 -1.43 -8.57 12.16
C PRO A 13 -0.11 -9.20 12.65
N PRO A 14 0.83 -9.48 11.73
CA PRO A 14 2.13 -10.01 12.11
C PRO A 14 2.86 -9.02 13.02
N ILE A 15 3.54 -9.54 14.05
CA ILE A 15 4.35 -8.73 14.96
C ILE A 15 5.53 -8.16 14.16
N VAL A 16 5.59 -6.82 14.07
CA VAL A 16 6.70 -6.14 13.43
C VAL A 16 7.89 -6.14 14.39
N PRO A 17 9.05 -6.72 14.01
CA PRO A 17 10.22 -6.72 14.88
C PRO A 17 10.76 -5.29 15.06
N SER A 18 11.32 -5.02 16.24
CA SER A 18 11.73 -3.67 16.66
C SER A 18 12.73 -2.98 15.71
N TRP A 19 13.57 -3.75 15.02
CA TRP A 19 14.53 -3.21 14.02
C TRP A 19 13.83 -2.58 12.80
N ALA A 20 12.61 -3.01 12.48
CA ALA A 20 11.82 -2.52 11.35
C ALA A 20 11.05 -1.24 11.69
N LEU A 21 10.95 -0.88 12.97
CA LEU A 21 10.40 0.40 13.42
C LEU A 21 11.46 1.49 13.19
N ALA A 22 11.02 2.66 12.71
CA ALA A 22 11.92 3.79 12.50
C ALA A 22 12.56 4.22 13.82
N ALA A 23 13.88 4.01 13.95
CA ALA A 23 14.66 4.60 15.03
C ALA A 23 14.70 6.13 14.84
N GLY A 24 14.76 6.88 15.96
CA GLY A 24 14.66 8.34 15.97
C GLY A 24 15.80 9.11 15.30
N ASP A 25 16.80 8.43 14.75
CA ASP A 25 17.86 9.01 13.92
C ASP A 25 17.63 8.62 12.45
N GLY A 26 17.88 9.56 11.54
CA GLY A 26 17.57 9.38 10.12
C GLY A 26 18.25 8.13 9.55
N PRO A 27 17.52 7.18 8.93
CA PRO A 27 18.13 5.97 8.40
C PRO A 27 19.17 6.32 7.34
N SER A 28 20.30 5.61 7.32
CA SER A 28 21.17 5.64 6.15
C SER A 28 20.39 5.20 4.91
N ASP A 29 20.81 5.61 3.71
CA ASP A 29 20.17 5.17 2.47
C ASP A 29 20.12 3.63 2.37
N ALA A 30 21.14 2.95 2.90
CA ALA A 30 21.19 1.49 2.98
C ALA A 30 20.11 0.93 3.93
N ASP A 31 19.94 1.52 5.12
CA ASP A 31 18.90 1.10 6.07
C ASP A 31 17.50 1.38 5.51
N ALA A 32 17.32 2.50 4.81
CA ALA A 32 16.07 2.86 4.15
C ALA A 32 15.73 1.84 3.05
N ALA A 33 16.69 1.48 2.20
CA ALA A 33 16.52 0.47 1.16
C ALA A 33 16.20 -0.93 1.74
N PHE A 34 16.92 -1.33 2.80
CA PHE A 34 16.68 -2.60 3.48
C PHE A 34 15.28 -2.66 4.10
N ARG A 35 14.87 -1.61 4.82
CA ARG A 35 13.52 -1.51 5.41
C ARG A 35 12.42 -1.51 4.34
N ALA A 36 12.63 -0.81 3.22
CA ALA A 36 11.69 -0.81 2.10
C ALA A 36 11.55 -2.23 1.49
N GLY A 37 12.65 -2.93 1.29
CA GLY A 37 12.65 -4.31 0.80
C GLY A 37 11.94 -5.29 1.75
N ALA A 38 12.23 -5.20 3.05
CA ALA A 38 11.56 -6.02 4.07
C ALA A 38 10.04 -5.77 4.15
N ALA A 39 9.63 -4.52 4.04
CA ALA A 39 8.22 -4.15 3.96
C ALA A 39 7.56 -4.73 2.69
N LEU A 40 8.23 -4.62 1.54
CA LEU A 40 7.72 -5.16 0.27
C LEU A 40 7.56 -6.70 0.32
N ALA A 41 8.54 -7.42 0.88
CA ALA A 41 8.46 -8.87 1.05
C ALA A 41 7.29 -9.31 1.94
N SER A 42 7.02 -8.54 3.01
CA SER A 42 5.87 -8.79 3.90
C SER A 42 4.53 -8.57 3.18
N LEU A 43 4.45 -7.51 2.35
CA LEU A 43 3.26 -7.21 1.55
C LEU A 43 3.04 -8.21 0.41
N ASP A 44 4.12 -8.74 -0.18
CA ASP A 44 4.08 -9.71 -1.29
C ASP A 44 3.32 -10.98 -0.90
N THR A 45 3.54 -11.49 0.32
CA THR A 45 2.82 -12.65 0.85
C THR A 45 1.31 -12.39 0.94
N LEU A 46 0.92 -11.19 1.40
CA LEU A 46 -0.48 -10.78 1.46
C LEU A 46 -1.08 -10.55 0.06
N ALA A 47 -0.29 -10.07 -0.89
CA ALA A 47 -0.73 -9.80 -2.26
C ALA A 47 -0.97 -11.06 -3.08
N ARG A 48 -0.16 -12.11 -2.85
CA ARG A 48 -0.34 -13.43 -3.47
C ARG A 48 -1.49 -14.22 -2.87
N ALA A 49 -1.92 -13.89 -1.65
CA ALA A 49 -3.05 -14.54 -1.02
C ALA A 49 -4.38 -14.11 -1.66
N HIS A 50 -5.22 -15.08 -2.03
CA HIS A 50 -6.51 -14.85 -2.69
C HIS A 50 -7.63 -14.53 -1.69
N TYR A 51 -7.45 -13.50 -0.87
CA TYR A 51 -8.50 -13.04 0.03
C TYR A 51 -9.61 -12.32 -0.73
N ALA A 52 -10.86 -12.50 -0.30
CA ALA A 52 -12.02 -11.83 -0.90
C ALA A 52 -11.91 -10.29 -0.89
N TRP A 53 -11.18 -9.72 0.07
CA TRP A 53 -10.91 -8.28 0.20
C TRP A 53 -9.67 -7.80 -0.56
N ALA A 54 -8.86 -8.69 -1.13
CA ALA A 54 -7.55 -8.36 -1.69
C ALA A 54 -7.64 -7.35 -2.85
N GLY A 55 -8.71 -7.39 -3.65
CA GLY A 55 -8.93 -6.44 -4.74
C GLY A 55 -9.05 -5.00 -4.26
N ALA A 56 -9.91 -4.75 -3.27
CA ALA A 56 -10.10 -3.43 -2.68
C ALA A 56 -8.82 -2.93 -1.97
N TRP A 57 -8.09 -3.85 -1.32
CA TRP A 57 -6.81 -3.52 -0.70
C TRP A 57 -5.75 -3.08 -1.71
N ARG A 58 -5.57 -3.83 -2.82
CA ARG A 58 -4.62 -3.46 -3.89
C ARG A 58 -4.95 -2.12 -4.54
N GLN A 59 -6.23 -1.84 -4.79
CA GLN A 59 -6.65 -0.53 -5.33
C GLN A 59 -6.30 0.62 -4.39
N ARG A 60 -6.53 0.46 -3.08
CA ARG A 60 -6.16 1.46 -2.07
C ARG A 60 -4.64 1.65 -1.99
N LEU A 61 -3.87 0.57 -2.09
CA LEU A 61 -2.40 0.61 -2.10
C LEU A 61 -1.88 1.35 -3.34
N ALA A 62 -2.41 0.99 -4.53
CA ALA A 62 -2.06 1.63 -5.79
C ALA A 62 -2.32 3.14 -5.77
N LEU A 63 -3.46 3.57 -5.22
CA LEU A 63 -3.77 4.99 -5.07
C LEU A 63 -2.79 5.72 -4.13
N LYS A 64 -2.41 5.10 -3.00
CA LYS A 64 -1.39 5.66 -2.09
C LYS A 64 -0.02 5.76 -2.76
N CYS A 65 0.38 4.74 -3.51
CA CYS A 65 1.62 4.75 -4.28
C CYS A 65 1.60 5.87 -5.33
N ALA A 66 0.51 6.01 -6.08
CA ALA A 66 0.36 7.08 -7.06
C ALA A 66 0.50 8.48 -6.43
N ALA A 67 -0.17 8.73 -5.30
CA ALA A 67 -0.04 10.00 -4.57
C ALA A 67 1.41 10.24 -4.08
N ALA A 68 2.09 9.21 -3.57
CA ALA A 68 3.49 9.32 -3.18
C ALA A 68 4.40 9.63 -4.38
N SER A 69 4.16 8.99 -5.53
CA SER A 69 4.87 9.26 -6.78
C SER A 69 4.63 10.68 -7.31
N MET A 70 3.40 11.21 -7.22
CA MET A 70 3.12 12.61 -7.58
C MET A 70 3.94 13.58 -6.73
N ARG A 71 3.99 13.34 -5.41
CA ARG A 71 4.79 14.16 -4.49
C ARG A 71 6.28 14.09 -4.81
N LEU A 72 6.80 12.89 -5.11
CA LEU A 72 8.20 12.71 -5.52
C LEU A 72 8.51 13.39 -6.87
N ALA A 73 7.54 13.42 -7.78
CA ALA A 73 7.61 14.16 -9.04
C ALA A 73 7.41 15.68 -8.90
N GLY A 74 7.24 16.19 -7.67
CA GLY A 74 7.03 17.61 -7.39
C GLY A 74 5.64 18.12 -7.76
N ARG A 75 4.66 17.22 -7.98
CA ARG A 75 3.28 17.58 -8.29
C ARG A 75 2.40 17.58 -7.04
N ALA A 76 1.36 18.42 -7.06
CA ALA A 76 0.50 18.68 -5.91
C ALA A 76 -0.72 17.75 -5.81
N GLU A 77 -0.96 16.88 -6.79
CA GLU A 77 -2.13 16.01 -6.81
C GLU A 77 -2.08 14.99 -5.68
N ASP A 78 -3.10 15.06 -4.81
CA ASP A 78 -3.30 14.10 -3.74
C ASP A 78 -4.17 12.92 -4.19
N ALA A 79 -4.40 11.98 -3.27
CA ALA A 79 -5.22 10.82 -3.54
C ALA A 79 -6.69 11.13 -3.87
N ALA A 80 -7.20 12.34 -3.55
CA ALA A 80 -8.55 12.74 -3.92
C ALA A 80 -8.57 13.27 -5.36
N ALA A 81 -7.67 14.20 -5.69
CA ALA A 81 -7.50 14.74 -7.03
C ALA A 81 -7.25 13.62 -8.07
N LEU A 82 -6.44 12.62 -7.72
CA LEU A 82 -6.18 11.47 -8.60
C LEU A 82 -7.44 10.61 -8.86
N ARG A 83 -8.31 10.44 -7.85
CA ARG A 83 -9.58 9.70 -8.02
C ARG A 83 -10.56 10.48 -8.87
N ASP A 84 -10.65 11.78 -8.64
CA ASP A 84 -11.56 12.65 -9.39
C ASP A 84 -11.12 12.72 -10.85
N ALA A 85 -9.82 12.89 -11.11
CA ALA A 85 -9.26 12.86 -12.46
C ALA A 85 -9.56 11.53 -13.18
N TRP A 86 -9.46 10.40 -12.48
CA TRP A 86 -9.82 9.09 -13.05
C TRP A 86 -11.31 8.99 -13.41
N GLN A 87 -12.21 9.50 -12.56
CA GLN A 87 -13.65 9.46 -12.86
C GLN A 87 -14.11 10.48 -13.89
N LEU A 88 -13.35 11.55 -14.09
CA LEU A 88 -13.61 12.54 -15.11
C LEU A 88 -12.90 12.22 -16.42
N CYS A 89 -12.12 11.12 -16.50
CA CYS A 89 -11.47 10.72 -17.74
C CYS A 89 -12.50 10.27 -18.78
N PRO A 90 -12.33 10.67 -20.05
CA PRO A 90 -13.14 10.13 -21.14
C PRO A 90 -12.91 8.62 -21.28
N ALA A 91 -13.95 7.90 -21.69
CA ALA A 91 -13.86 6.45 -21.87
C ALA A 91 -12.78 6.09 -22.91
N GLY A 92 -11.80 5.27 -22.51
CA GLY A 92 -10.72 4.79 -23.37
C GLY A 92 -9.39 5.55 -23.27
N ALA A 93 -9.23 6.45 -22.30
CA ALA A 93 -7.96 7.08 -21.94
C ALA A 93 -7.06 6.19 -21.06
#